data_AF-A7SSS9-F1
#
_entry.id   AF-A7SSS9-F1
#
_cell.length_a   1.000
_cell.length_b   1.000
_cell.length_c   1.000
_cell.angle_alpha   90.00
_cell.angle_beta   90.00
_cell.angle_gamma   90.00
#
_symmetry.space_group_name_H-M   'P 1'
#
loop_
_entity.id
_entity.type
_entity.pdbx_description
1 polymer ?
#
loop_
_entity_poly.entity_id
_entity_poly.type
_entity_poly.pdbx_seq_one_letter_code
_entity_poly.pdbx_strand_id
1 'polypeptide(L)'
;MSRRHEAALKSFSVQTSKDIVENLCPNECSNRGNCSNSTCICEEGFTLSDCSMPINAVPELLGVNEVGLCDVREESCNNTRIIGDGFIASENLTCHATEFKVFGNNWSPNAEQFELPGEQFDLYVVRCDLPSPPTKIGDMDNPGTPAGGLRIRISNNKLDTSREQKTFVSYDSVCIKCNKTGSCGLRADSCIINGHCFANEEPNPKDWCQQCFPTTSQFTWNRRRVDSLQKALEHDSCAQSTTRNTVSPAEVPQYFKLQ
;
A
#
# COMPACT_ATOMS: atom_id res chain seq x y z
N MET A 1 80.91 18.11 36.96
CA MET A 1 80.05 16.96 36.61
C MET A 1 78.63 17.24 37.09
N SER A 2 77.69 17.49 36.18
CA SER A 2 76.31 16.98 36.24
C SER A 2 75.55 17.53 35.04
N ARG A 3 75.29 16.64 34.08
CA ARG A 3 74.39 16.83 32.93
C ARG A 3 73.00 16.37 33.35
N ARG A 4 71.95 17.10 32.94
CA ARG A 4 70.63 16.57 32.49
C ARG A 4 70.05 17.65 31.55
N HIS A 5 70.20 17.55 30.24
CA HIS A 5 69.32 16.88 29.27
C HIS A 5 67.84 17.29 29.39
N GLU A 6 67.51 18.46 28.84
CA GLU A 6 66.16 18.73 28.29
C GLU A 6 66.08 18.12 26.88
N ALA A 7 65.17 17.16 26.70
CA ALA A 7 64.85 16.61 25.40
C ALA A 7 63.83 17.53 24.72
N ALA A 8 64.25 18.20 23.65
CA ALA A 8 63.34 18.93 22.77
C ALA A 8 62.49 17.91 21.98
N LEU A 9 61.20 17.86 22.28
CA LEU A 9 60.19 17.23 21.43
C LEU A 9 60.12 18.02 20.11
N LYS A 10 60.76 17.51 19.05
CA LYS A 10 60.52 18.01 17.69
C LYS A 10 59.13 17.55 17.27
N SER A 11 58.18 18.48 17.19
CA SER A 11 56.94 18.24 16.47
C SER A 11 57.28 18.05 15.00
N PHE A 12 56.99 16.87 14.47
CA PHE A 12 57.05 16.65 13.03
C PHE A 12 55.67 16.97 12.49
N SER A 13 55.48 18.21 12.02
CA SER A 13 54.30 18.55 11.24
C SER A 13 54.42 17.84 9.89
N VAL A 14 53.67 16.75 9.70
CA VAL A 14 53.44 16.21 8.36
C VAL A 14 52.62 17.27 7.63
N GLN A 15 53.29 18.14 6.88
CA GLN A 15 52.63 19.02 5.92
C GLN A 15 52.21 18.13 4.75
N THR A 16 51.05 17.48 4.87
CA THR A 16 50.32 16.99 3.71
C THR A 16 50.12 18.19 2.79
N SER A 17 50.81 18.19 1.65
CA SER A 17 50.65 19.25 0.64
C SER A 17 49.16 19.43 0.39
N LYS A 18 48.70 20.67 0.46
CA LYS A 18 47.31 21.04 0.18
C LYS A 18 46.86 20.53 -1.20
N ASP A 19 47.78 20.47 -2.15
CA ASP A 19 47.55 19.95 -3.50
C ASP A 19 47.32 18.43 -3.52
N ILE A 20 47.85 17.66 -2.56
CA ILE A 20 47.59 16.21 -2.45
C ILE A 20 46.15 15.99 -1.99
N VAL A 21 45.68 16.78 -1.00
CA VAL A 21 44.32 16.63 -0.47
C VAL A 21 43.26 17.10 -1.46
N GLU A 22 43.52 18.16 -2.23
CA GLU A 22 42.60 18.70 -3.24
C GLU A 22 42.44 17.82 -4.50
N ASN A 23 43.31 16.82 -4.68
CA ASN A 23 43.27 15.87 -5.79
C ASN A 23 42.95 14.42 -5.38
N LEU A 24 42.57 14.20 -4.12
CA LEU A 24 42.10 12.88 -3.69
C LEU A 24 40.64 12.70 -4.06
N CYS A 25 40.38 11.81 -5.02
CA CYS A 25 39.03 11.38 -5.33
C CYS A 25 38.62 10.14 -4.53
N PRO A 26 37.32 9.99 -4.23
CA PRO A 26 36.78 8.78 -3.62
C PRO A 26 37.16 7.54 -4.43
N ASN A 27 37.77 6.54 -3.78
CA ASN A 27 38.17 5.26 -4.37
C ASN A 27 38.88 5.36 -5.73
N GLU A 28 39.64 6.44 -5.97
CA GLU A 28 40.31 6.68 -7.26
C GLU A 28 39.32 6.61 -8.46
N CYS A 29 38.10 7.08 -8.26
CA CYS A 29 36.99 7.00 -9.22
C CYS A 29 36.75 5.57 -9.72
N SER A 30 37.04 4.57 -8.89
CA SER A 30 36.92 3.14 -9.18
C SER A 30 37.64 2.70 -10.46
N ASN A 31 38.62 3.48 -10.94
CA ASN A 31 39.24 3.33 -12.26
C ASN A 31 38.24 3.37 -13.44
N ARG A 32 37.11 4.09 -13.27
CA ARG A 32 36.02 4.24 -14.24
C ARG A 32 35.61 5.71 -14.41
N GLY A 33 36.57 6.60 -14.26
CA GLY A 33 36.37 8.03 -14.32
C GLY A 33 37.67 8.78 -14.20
N ASN A 34 37.60 10.09 -14.41
CA ASN A 34 38.72 11.00 -14.22
C ASN A 34 38.53 11.80 -12.93
N CYS A 35 39.60 11.96 -12.15
CA CYS A 35 39.60 12.77 -10.96
C CYS A 35 39.85 14.24 -11.32
N SER A 36 38.96 15.14 -10.92
CA SER A 36 39.12 16.57 -11.10
C SER A 36 38.60 17.32 -9.88
N ASN A 37 39.47 18.09 -9.21
CA ASN A 37 39.13 18.88 -8.02
C ASN A 37 38.37 18.06 -6.96
N SER A 38 38.92 16.90 -6.56
CA SER A 38 38.31 15.97 -5.59
C SER A 38 36.94 15.38 -5.99
N THR A 39 36.51 15.56 -7.24
CA THR A 39 35.25 15.03 -7.78
C THR A 39 35.54 14.06 -8.91
N CYS A 40 34.83 12.94 -8.95
CA CYS A 40 34.92 12.01 -10.05
C CYS A 40 34.00 12.41 -11.21
N ILE A 41 34.59 12.49 -12.40
CA ILE A 41 33.87 12.61 -13.67
C ILE A 41 33.81 11.21 -14.27
N CYS A 42 32.65 10.55 -14.18
CA CYS A 42 32.52 9.16 -14.59
C CYS A 42 32.56 8.97 -16.10
N GLU A 43 33.10 7.82 -16.51
CA GLU A 43 32.96 7.32 -17.87
C GLU A 43 31.48 7.03 -18.19
N GLU A 44 31.15 7.01 -19.48
CA GLU A 44 29.80 6.71 -19.93
C GLU A 44 29.32 5.35 -19.38
N GLY A 45 28.12 5.34 -18.78
CA GLY A 45 27.53 4.14 -18.20
C GLY A 45 27.84 3.92 -16.72
N PHE A 46 28.61 4.79 -16.06
CA PHE A 46 28.91 4.71 -14.62
C PHE A 46 28.41 5.94 -13.84
N THR A 47 28.11 5.75 -12.56
CA THR A 47 27.55 6.76 -11.66
C THR A 47 28.01 6.57 -10.20
N LEU A 48 27.43 7.37 -9.30
CA LEU A 48 27.85 7.62 -7.91
C LEU A 48 29.10 8.49 -7.80
N SER A 49 29.41 8.89 -6.57
CA SER A 49 30.53 9.80 -6.25
C SER A 49 31.91 9.25 -6.62
N ASP A 50 32.03 7.94 -6.80
CA ASP A 50 33.27 7.23 -7.09
C ASP A 50 33.20 6.40 -8.38
N CYS A 51 32.18 6.57 -9.22
CA CYS A 51 31.99 5.85 -10.48
C CYS A 51 31.95 4.31 -10.36
N SER A 52 31.65 3.78 -9.18
CA SER A 52 31.63 2.33 -8.91
C SER A 52 30.42 1.63 -9.52
N MET A 53 29.33 2.34 -9.77
CA MET A 53 28.03 1.74 -10.10
C MET A 53 27.66 1.91 -11.57
N PRO A 54 27.37 0.81 -12.30
CA PRO A 54 26.78 0.90 -13.63
C PRO A 54 25.37 1.52 -13.58
N ILE A 55 25.01 2.38 -14.53
CA ILE A 55 23.67 2.99 -14.59
C ILE A 55 22.54 1.98 -14.87
N ASN A 56 22.89 0.82 -15.42
CA ASN A 56 21.98 -0.31 -15.64
C ASN A 56 22.09 -1.38 -14.54
N ALA A 57 22.71 -1.05 -13.41
CA ALA A 57 22.75 -1.95 -12.27
C ALA A 57 21.32 -2.29 -11.83
N VAL A 58 21.06 -3.58 -11.67
CA VAL A 58 19.77 -4.11 -11.21
C VAL A 58 19.66 -3.90 -9.70
N PRO A 59 18.66 -3.16 -9.18
CA PRO A 59 18.50 -2.95 -7.75
C PRO A 59 17.96 -4.20 -7.04
N GLU A 60 18.25 -4.33 -5.75
CA GLU A 60 17.72 -5.39 -4.89
C GLU A 60 16.55 -4.86 -4.06
N LEU A 61 15.44 -5.61 -4.04
CA LEU A 61 14.30 -5.28 -3.18
C LEU A 61 14.33 -6.10 -1.90
N LEU A 62 14.22 -5.42 -0.78
CA LEU A 62 14.15 -6.02 0.55
C LEU A 62 12.69 -6.09 1.04
N GLY A 63 11.90 -5.06 0.76
CA GLY A 63 10.51 -5.01 1.22
C GLY A 63 9.70 -3.88 0.61
N VAL A 64 8.42 -3.86 0.96
CA VAL A 64 7.47 -2.81 0.61
C VAL A 64 6.70 -2.48 1.88
N ASN A 65 6.82 -1.26 2.37
CA ASN A 65 6.53 -0.90 3.76
C ASN A 65 7.24 -1.89 4.72
N GLU A 66 6.80 -1.99 5.97
CA GLU A 66 7.40 -2.94 6.92
C GLU A 66 7.04 -4.41 6.61
N VAL A 67 5.85 -4.66 6.05
CA VAL A 67 5.30 -6.02 5.89
C VAL A 67 4.55 -6.28 4.58
N GLY A 68 4.47 -5.32 3.66
CA GLY A 68 3.76 -5.47 2.39
C GLY A 68 2.23 -5.52 2.51
N LEU A 69 1.68 -5.06 3.64
CA LEU A 69 0.25 -4.99 3.90
C LEU A 69 -0.15 -3.55 4.18
N CYS A 70 -1.33 -3.13 3.72
CA CYS A 70 -1.93 -1.85 4.02
C CYS A 70 -3.42 -1.99 4.29
N ASP A 71 -3.86 -1.51 5.47
CA ASP A 71 -5.27 -1.42 5.81
C ASP A 71 -5.83 -0.08 5.32
N VAL A 72 -6.79 -0.13 4.39
CA VAL A 72 -7.41 1.07 3.82
C VAL A 72 -8.20 1.90 4.84
N ARG A 73 -8.49 1.34 6.03
CA ARG A 73 -9.16 2.06 7.11
C ARG A 73 -8.20 2.81 8.03
N GLU A 74 -6.93 2.42 8.05
CA GLU A 74 -5.92 3.04 8.92
C GLU A 74 -5.16 4.14 8.18
N GLU A 75 -4.85 3.94 6.89
CA GLU A 75 -4.05 4.88 6.11
C GLU A 75 -4.36 4.88 4.61
N SER A 76 -3.75 5.82 3.89
CA SER A 76 -3.83 5.90 2.43
C SER A 76 -2.81 4.97 1.78
N CYS A 77 -3.28 3.87 1.19
CA CYS A 77 -2.43 2.84 0.57
C CYS A 77 -1.74 3.24 -0.75
N ASN A 78 -1.83 4.50 -1.18
CA ASN A 78 -1.10 4.99 -2.35
C ASN A 78 0.34 5.42 -2.03
N ASN A 79 0.62 5.82 -0.78
CA ASN A 79 1.94 6.29 -0.36
C ASN A 79 2.79 5.13 0.16
N THR A 80 3.38 4.37 -0.76
CA THR A 80 4.12 3.16 -0.43
C THR A 80 5.62 3.42 -0.40
N ARG A 81 6.31 2.91 0.63
CA ARG A 81 7.77 2.98 0.76
C ARG A 81 8.39 1.66 0.32
N ILE A 82 9.11 1.67 -0.78
CA ILE A 82 9.81 0.49 -1.28
C ILE A 82 11.22 0.50 -0.69
N ILE A 83 11.57 -0.56 0.03
CA ILE A 83 12.84 -0.68 0.75
C ILE A 83 13.73 -1.64 -0.01
N GLY A 84 14.98 -1.26 -0.25
CA GLY A 84 15.91 -2.02 -1.06
C GLY A 84 17.32 -1.44 -1.01
N ASP A 85 18.17 -1.92 -1.91
CA ASP A 85 19.54 -1.46 -2.07
C ASP A 85 19.88 -1.28 -3.56
N GLY A 86 20.87 -0.43 -3.82
CA GLY A 86 21.35 -0.16 -5.16
C GLY A 86 20.40 0.68 -6.03
N PHE A 87 19.62 1.57 -5.41
CA PHE A 87 18.81 2.54 -6.15
C PHE A 87 19.65 3.73 -6.63
N ILE A 88 19.41 4.17 -7.86
CA ILE A 88 20.10 5.30 -8.49
C ILE A 88 19.11 6.46 -8.67
N ALA A 89 19.31 7.57 -7.96
CA ALA A 89 18.56 8.81 -8.20
C ALA A 89 18.74 9.28 -9.65
N SER A 90 17.68 9.18 -10.44
CA SER A 90 17.63 9.67 -11.81
C SER A 90 16.18 9.72 -12.29
N GLU A 91 15.93 10.40 -13.41
CA GLU A 91 14.63 10.36 -14.11
C GLU A 91 14.32 8.98 -14.74
N ASN A 92 15.27 8.05 -14.67
CA ASN A 92 15.13 6.69 -15.18
C ASN A 92 14.78 5.66 -14.09
N LEU A 93 14.80 6.06 -12.81
CA LEU A 93 14.31 5.24 -11.73
C LEU A 93 12.79 5.02 -11.91
N THR A 94 12.37 3.78 -12.08
CA THR A 94 10.99 3.44 -12.46
C THR A 94 10.46 2.27 -11.66
N CYS A 95 9.20 2.38 -11.25
CA CYS A 95 8.46 1.35 -10.55
C CYS A 95 7.57 0.61 -11.54
N HIS A 96 7.68 -0.70 -11.51
CA HIS A 96 7.03 -1.64 -12.41
C HIS A 96 6.01 -2.43 -11.62
N ALA A 97 4.72 -2.13 -11.82
CA ALA A 97 3.65 -2.67 -11.02
C ALA A 97 2.66 -3.49 -11.86
N THR A 98 2.23 -4.64 -11.35
CA THR A 98 1.14 -5.44 -11.92
C THR A 98 0.11 -5.78 -10.86
N GLU A 99 -1.17 -5.66 -11.19
CA GLU A 99 -2.24 -6.01 -10.28
C GLU A 99 -2.43 -7.54 -10.20
N PHE A 100 -2.84 -8.02 -9.03
CA PHE A 100 -3.28 -9.40 -8.86
C PHE A 100 -4.44 -9.51 -7.89
N LYS A 101 -5.24 -10.55 -8.09
CA LYS A 101 -6.42 -10.83 -7.28
C LYS A 101 -6.01 -11.46 -5.95
N VAL A 102 -6.47 -10.86 -4.86
CA VAL A 102 -6.30 -11.38 -3.50
C VAL A 102 -7.61 -12.03 -3.03
N PHE A 103 -8.74 -11.33 -3.19
CA PHE A 103 -10.04 -11.82 -2.75
C PHE A 103 -11.15 -11.46 -3.75
N GLY A 104 -12.22 -12.28 -3.77
CA GLY A 104 -13.48 -11.95 -4.42
C GLY A 104 -13.50 -12.09 -5.94
N ASN A 105 -14.71 -11.99 -6.51
CA ASN A 105 -14.94 -12.14 -7.95
C ASN A 105 -15.38 -10.85 -8.65
N ASN A 106 -15.77 -9.81 -7.89
CA ASN A 106 -16.38 -8.60 -8.42
C ASN A 106 -15.40 -7.61 -9.07
N TRP A 107 -14.10 -7.79 -8.80
CA TRP A 107 -13.03 -7.01 -9.41
C TRP A 107 -12.09 -7.92 -10.20
N SER A 108 -11.59 -7.42 -11.32
CA SER A 108 -10.61 -8.08 -12.17
C SER A 108 -9.35 -7.22 -12.21
N PRO A 109 -8.19 -7.78 -11.87
CA PRO A 109 -6.91 -7.10 -12.00
C PRO A 109 -6.68 -6.62 -13.43
N ASN A 110 -6.10 -5.43 -13.60
CA ASN A 110 -5.51 -5.08 -14.88
C ASN A 110 -4.34 -6.04 -15.17
N ALA A 111 -4.40 -6.68 -16.33
CA ALA A 111 -3.36 -7.58 -16.80
C ALA A 111 -2.13 -6.83 -17.34
N GLU A 112 -2.28 -5.54 -17.66
CA GLU A 112 -1.20 -4.69 -18.13
C GLU A 112 -0.30 -4.25 -16.98
N GLN A 113 1.00 -4.20 -17.27
CA GLN A 113 2.01 -3.67 -16.35
C GLN A 113 2.03 -2.15 -16.46
N PHE A 114 1.99 -1.49 -15.31
CA PHE A 114 2.12 -0.04 -15.22
C PHE A 114 3.57 0.33 -14.91
N GLU A 115 4.06 1.35 -15.60
CA GLU A 115 5.34 2.00 -15.32
C GLU A 115 5.08 3.36 -14.67
N LEU A 116 5.67 3.57 -13.49
CA LEU A 116 5.49 4.77 -12.69
C LEU A 116 6.85 5.39 -12.38
N PRO A 117 6.99 6.72 -12.39
CA PRO A 117 8.22 7.37 -11.92
C PRO A 117 8.55 6.96 -10.48
N GLY A 118 9.82 6.64 -10.23
CA GLY A 118 10.34 6.38 -8.90
C GLY A 118 11.14 7.57 -8.39
N GLU A 119 10.89 7.99 -7.16
CA GLU A 119 11.67 9.01 -6.46
C GLU A 119 12.52 8.34 -5.38
N GLN A 120 13.84 8.51 -5.44
CA GLN A 120 14.71 8.08 -4.35
C GLN A 120 14.52 9.05 -3.17
N PHE A 121 13.90 8.56 -2.09
CA PHE A 121 13.68 9.34 -0.88
C PHE A 121 14.91 9.30 0.05
N ASP A 122 15.59 8.17 0.09
CA ASP A 122 16.86 7.94 0.78
C ASP A 122 17.62 6.81 0.05
N LEU A 123 18.87 6.54 0.42
CA LEU A 123 19.73 5.52 -0.19
C LEU A 123 19.05 4.14 -0.30
N TYR A 124 18.20 3.80 0.67
CA TYR A 124 17.51 2.51 0.75
C TYR A 124 15.99 2.57 0.50
N VAL A 125 15.45 3.74 0.13
CA VAL A 125 14.00 3.93 0.02
C VAL A 125 13.61 4.62 -1.28
N VAL A 126 12.71 4.00 -2.03
CA VAL A 126 12.05 4.56 -3.20
C VAL A 126 10.57 4.79 -2.92
N ARG A 127 10.03 5.90 -3.40
CA ARG A 127 8.59 6.18 -3.42
C ARG A 127 8.08 6.19 -4.84
N CYS A 128 6.87 5.66 -5.01
CA CYS A 128 6.15 5.70 -6.28
C CYS A 128 4.70 6.02 -5.97
N ASP A 129 4.08 6.85 -6.81
CA ASP A 129 2.65 7.11 -6.76
C ASP A 129 1.88 5.91 -7.33
N LEU A 130 1.77 4.84 -6.55
CA LEU A 130 1.09 3.62 -6.93
C LEU A 130 -0.41 3.88 -7.20
N PRO A 131 -1.05 3.09 -8.09
CA PRO A 131 -2.48 3.23 -8.35
C PRO A 131 -3.28 3.06 -7.06
N SER A 132 -4.38 3.81 -6.95
CA SER A 132 -5.29 3.70 -5.82
C SER A 132 -5.76 2.25 -5.65
N PRO A 133 -5.84 1.74 -4.42
CA PRO A 133 -6.26 0.37 -4.18
C PRO A 133 -7.67 0.12 -4.70
N PRO A 134 -7.99 -1.10 -5.16
CA PRO A 134 -9.33 -1.41 -5.66
C PRO A 134 -10.36 -1.49 -4.52
N THR A 135 -9.91 -1.58 -3.27
CA THR A 135 -10.76 -1.56 -2.07
C THR A 135 -11.19 -0.12 -1.76
N LYS A 136 -12.41 0.23 -2.19
CA LYS A 136 -13.02 1.55 -1.98
C LYS A 136 -14.03 1.53 -0.83
N ILE A 137 -13.85 2.42 0.14
CA ILE A 137 -14.81 2.64 1.22
C ILE A 137 -15.84 3.69 0.78
N GLY A 138 -17.12 3.41 1.01
CA GLY A 138 -18.21 4.37 0.80
C GLY A 138 -18.86 4.36 -0.59
N ASP A 139 -18.31 3.62 -1.56
CA ASP A 139 -18.95 3.42 -2.88
C ASP A 139 -19.96 2.27 -2.84
N MET A 140 -21.14 2.53 -2.27
CA MET A 140 -22.19 1.52 -2.11
C MET A 140 -23.03 1.29 -3.37
N ASP A 141 -22.83 2.07 -4.42
CA ASP A 141 -23.58 1.95 -5.68
C ASP A 141 -22.94 0.93 -6.62
N ASN A 142 -21.63 0.73 -6.51
CA ASN A 142 -20.89 -0.24 -7.31
C ASN A 142 -20.44 -1.45 -6.48
N PRO A 143 -20.26 -2.62 -7.09
CA PRO A 143 -19.62 -3.76 -6.42
C PRO A 143 -18.20 -3.43 -5.97
N GLY A 144 -17.87 -3.73 -4.71
CA GLY A 144 -16.54 -3.52 -4.14
C GLY A 144 -15.61 -4.73 -4.31
N THR A 145 -14.36 -4.55 -3.86
CA THR A 145 -13.48 -5.68 -3.52
C THR A 145 -12.83 -5.45 -2.15
N PRO A 146 -12.86 -6.44 -1.25
CA PRO A 146 -12.38 -6.24 0.12
C PRO A 146 -10.85 -6.33 0.25
N ALA A 147 -10.18 -6.85 -0.79
CA ALA A 147 -8.72 -6.85 -0.88
C ALA A 147 -8.24 -6.93 -2.34
N GLY A 148 -7.07 -6.38 -2.61
CA GLY A 148 -6.37 -6.44 -3.89
C GLY A 148 -4.86 -6.29 -3.67
N GLY A 149 -4.06 -6.65 -4.67
CA GLY A 149 -2.62 -6.63 -4.52
C GLY A 149 -1.87 -6.16 -5.76
N LEU A 150 -0.65 -5.67 -5.52
CA LEU A 150 0.33 -5.27 -6.51
C LEU A 150 1.60 -6.13 -6.36
N ARG A 151 2.16 -6.56 -7.50
CA ARG A 151 3.54 -7.06 -7.58
C ARG A 151 4.39 -5.94 -8.12
N ILE A 152 5.44 -5.61 -7.37
CA ILE A 152 6.27 -4.43 -7.62
C ILE A 152 7.70 -4.89 -7.91
N ARG A 153 8.28 -4.30 -8.96
CA ARG A 153 9.71 -4.35 -9.27
C ARG A 153 10.22 -2.91 -9.46
N ILE A 154 11.53 -2.71 -9.33
CA ILE A 154 12.18 -1.41 -9.55
C ILE A 154 13.28 -1.57 -10.59
N SER A 155 13.45 -0.58 -11.47
CA SER A 155 14.59 -0.49 -12.40
C SER A 155 15.26 0.87 -12.30
N ASN A 156 16.58 0.91 -12.45
CA ASN A 156 17.36 2.15 -12.48
C ASN A 156 17.43 2.79 -13.88
N ASN A 157 17.03 2.04 -14.92
CA ASN A 157 17.16 2.42 -16.32
C ASN A 157 15.87 2.18 -17.13
N LYS A 158 14.72 2.13 -16.46
CA LYS A 158 13.39 1.76 -17.01
C LYS A 158 13.25 0.31 -17.48
N LEU A 159 14.33 -0.40 -17.79
CA LEU A 159 14.31 -1.71 -18.45
C LEU A 159 14.67 -2.88 -17.52
N ASP A 160 15.83 -2.81 -16.89
CA ASP A 160 16.42 -3.89 -16.11
C ASP A 160 15.85 -3.89 -14.69
N THR A 161 14.74 -4.60 -14.52
CA THR A 161 14.02 -4.67 -13.24
C THR A 161 14.71 -5.57 -12.22
N SER A 162 14.48 -5.28 -10.93
CA SER A 162 14.88 -6.11 -9.80
C SER A 162 14.49 -7.58 -10.03
N ARG A 163 15.38 -8.51 -9.68
CA ARG A 163 15.19 -9.95 -9.95
C ARG A 163 13.99 -10.52 -9.20
N GLU A 164 13.84 -10.12 -7.95
CA GLU A 164 12.66 -10.43 -7.15
C GLU A 164 11.63 -9.31 -7.29
N GLN A 165 10.36 -9.72 -7.24
CA GLN A 165 9.25 -8.80 -7.05
C GLN A 165 8.79 -8.86 -5.59
N LYS A 166 8.31 -7.75 -5.07
CA LYS A 166 7.68 -7.70 -3.74
C LYS A 166 6.18 -7.52 -3.88
N THR A 167 5.46 -8.07 -2.92
CA THR A 167 4.01 -8.04 -2.87
C THR A 167 3.54 -6.94 -1.93
N PHE A 168 2.61 -6.14 -2.41
CA PHE A 168 1.86 -5.19 -1.62
C PHE A 168 0.37 -5.55 -1.67
N VAL A 169 -0.29 -5.67 -0.52
CA VAL A 169 -1.71 -6.00 -0.43
C VAL A 169 -2.43 -4.90 0.32
N SER A 170 -3.37 -4.26 -0.36
CA SER A 170 -4.36 -3.39 0.26
C SER A 170 -5.60 -4.20 0.62
N TYR A 171 -6.10 -4.04 1.84
CA TYR A 171 -7.28 -4.76 2.31
C TYR A 171 -8.09 -3.92 3.29
N ASP A 172 -9.35 -4.26 3.47
CA ASP A 172 -10.20 -3.70 4.52
C ASP A 172 -10.22 -4.68 5.71
N SER A 173 -9.62 -4.27 6.82
CA SER A 173 -9.44 -5.12 8.01
C SER A 173 -10.74 -5.49 8.72
N VAL A 174 -11.86 -4.82 8.42
CA VAL A 174 -13.18 -5.15 8.99
C VAL A 174 -13.59 -6.56 8.60
N CYS A 175 -13.29 -7.00 7.38
CA CYS A 175 -13.67 -8.32 6.93
C CYS A 175 -12.54 -9.20 6.41
N ILE A 176 -11.35 -8.65 6.17
CA ILE A 176 -10.19 -9.43 5.70
C ILE A 176 -9.11 -9.46 6.77
N LYS A 177 -8.51 -10.63 6.97
CA LYS A 177 -7.31 -10.82 7.77
C LYS A 177 -6.20 -11.36 6.89
N CYS A 178 -5.10 -10.60 6.79
CA CYS A 178 -3.90 -11.01 6.07
C CYS A 178 -2.78 -11.39 7.03
N ASN A 179 -1.95 -12.37 6.67
CA ASN A 179 -0.72 -12.70 7.37
C ASN A 179 0.50 -12.04 6.69
N LYS A 180 1.65 -12.07 7.36
CA LYS A 180 2.90 -11.49 6.83
C LYS A 180 3.42 -12.16 5.56
N THR A 181 2.92 -13.35 5.20
CA THR A 181 3.26 -14.03 3.94
C THR A 181 2.33 -13.61 2.80
N GLY A 182 1.42 -12.65 3.01
CA GLY A 182 0.48 -12.16 2.01
C GLY A 182 -0.75 -13.04 1.80
N SER A 183 -0.95 -14.08 2.62
CA SER A 183 -2.15 -14.91 2.58
C SER A 183 -3.28 -14.20 3.34
N CYS A 184 -4.38 -13.95 2.65
CA CYS A 184 -5.54 -13.25 3.19
C CYS A 184 -6.76 -14.16 3.23
N GLY A 185 -7.60 -14.00 4.26
CA GLY A 185 -8.83 -14.74 4.44
C GLY A 185 -9.95 -13.88 5.03
N LEU A 186 -11.19 -14.30 4.79
CA LEU A 186 -12.38 -13.69 5.38
C LEU A 186 -12.40 -13.93 6.89
N ARG A 187 -12.69 -12.88 7.67
CA ARG A 187 -12.94 -13.00 9.10
C ARG A 187 -14.32 -13.62 9.35
N ALA A 188 -14.40 -14.60 10.24
CA ALA A 188 -15.65 -15.30 10.56
C ALA A 188 -16.71 -14.41 11.25
N ASP A 189 -16.31 -13.28 11.82
CA ASP A 189 -17.14 -12.32 12.57
C ASP A 189 -17.50 -11.07 11.74
N SER A 190 -17.53 -11.19 10.42
CA SER A 190 -17.79 -10.07 9.50
C SER A 190 -18.53 -10.52 8.25
N CYS A 191 -19.11 -9.56 7.53
CA CYS A 191 -19.74 -9.79 6.24
C CYS A 191 -18.96 -9.13 5.09
N ILE A 192 -19.03 -9.75 3.91
CA ILE A 192 -18.74 -9.17 2.60
C ILE A 192 -20.03 -9.13 1.79
N ILE A 193 -20.67 -7.97 1.71
CA ILE A 193 -21.95 -7.82 1.00
C ILE A 193 -21.73 -6.92 -0.21
N ASN A 194 -22.02 -7.45 -1.39
CA ASN A 194 -21.68 -6.81 -2.68
C ASN A 194 -20.20 -6.42 -2.81
N GLY A 195 -19.29 -7.15 -2.16
CA GLY A 195 -17.84 -6.88 -2.20
C GLY A 195 -17.34 -5.84 -1.20
N HIS A 196 -18.21 -5.31 -0.34
CA HIS A 196 -17.88 -4.35 0.72
C HIS A 196 -17.86 -5.02 2.09
N CYS A 197 -16.94 -4.61 2.96
CA CYS A 197 -16.80 -5.16 4.31
C CYS A 197 -17.76 -4.48 5.30
N PHE A 198 -18.42 -5.28 6.13
CA PHE A 198 -19.26 -4.85 7.24
C PHE A 198 -18.94 -5.63 8.50
N ALA A 199 -18.83 -4.93 9.63
CA ALA A 199 -18.67 -5.55 10.93
C ALA A 199 -19.95 -6.30 11.34
N ASN A 200 -19.84 -7.27 12.25
CA ASN A 200 -21.02 -7.86 12.87
C ASN A 200 -21.93 -6.76 13.45
N GLU A 201 -23.23 -6.86 13.19
CA GLU A 201 -24.23 -5.88 13.61
C GLU A 201 -24.10 -4.49 12.95
N GLU A 202 -23.31 -4.35 11.89
CA GLU A 202 -23.29 -3.09 11.15
C GLU A 202 -24.59 -2.92 10.33
N PRO A 203 -25.29 -1.77 10.42
CA PRO A 203 -26.49 -1.49 9.62
C PRO A 203 -26.20 -1.52 8.12
N ASN A 204 -27.17 -1.93 7.31
CA ASN A 204 -27.13 -1.58 5.90
C ASN A 204 -27.30 -0.06 5.75
N PRO A 205 -26.35 0.66 5.12
CA PRO A 205 -26.45 2.11 4.91
C PRO A 205 -27.68 2.54 4.08
N LYS A 206 -28.22 1.64 3.25
CA LYS A 206 -29.38 1.90 2.36
C LYS A 206 -30.72 1.45 2.95
N ASP A 207 -30.70 0.55 3.93
CA ASP A 207 -31.91 0.04 4.57
C ASP A 207 -31.62 -0.26 6.04
N TRP A 208 -32.01 0.65 6.94
CA TRP A 208 -31.79 0.51 8.38
C TRP A 208 -32.36 -0.79 8.96
N CYS A 209 -33.40 -1.36 8.34
CA CYS A 209 -34.04 -2.61 8.76
C CYS A 209 -33.22 -3.87 8.44
N GLN A 210 -32.08 -3.69 7.77
CA GLN A 210 -31.11 -4.71 7.44
C GLN A 210 -29.80 -4.49 8.18
N GLN A 211 -29.09 -5.58 8.46
CA GLN A 211 -27.87 -5.59 9.25
C GLN A 211 -26.99 -6.80 8.89
N CYS A 212 -25.67 -6.67 9.06
CA CYS A 212 -24.75 -7.79 8.90
C CYS A 212 -24.87 -8.77 10.07
N PHE A 213 -25.11 -10.05 9.77
CA PHE A 213 -25.12 -11.14 10.74
C PHE A 213 -24.32 -12.35 10.20
N PRO A 214 -23.00 -12.41 10.46
CA PRO A 214 -22.09 -13.38 9.83
C PRO A 214 -22.38 -14.83 10.23
N THR A 215 -22.98 -15.05 11.41
CA THR A 215 -23.42 -16.40 11.84
C THR A 215 -24.58 -16.95 11.02
N THR A 216 -25.32 -16.08 10.32
CA THR A 216 -26.45 -16.48 9.46
C THR A 216 -26.03 -16.46 7.99
N SER A 217 -25.35 -15.39 7.56
CA SER A 217 -24.75 -15.27 6.24
C SER A 217 -23.68 -14.18 6.27
N GLN A 218 -22.50 -14.47 5.72
CA GLN A 218 -21.45 -13.46 5.52
C GLN A 218 -21.61 -12.70 4.20
N PHE A 219 -22.55 -13.09 3.32
CA PHE A 219 -22.61 -12.58 1.95
C PHE A 219 -23.90 -11.84 1.60
N THR A 220 -24.86 -11.82 2.52
CA THR A 220 -26.17 -11.20 2.31
C THR A 220 -26.59 -10.40 3.53
N TRP A 221 -27.42 -9.38 3.32
CA TRP A 221 -28.06 -8.67 4.41
C TRP A 221 -29.10 -9.53 5.12
N ASN A 222 -29.23 -9.32 6.43
CA ASN A 222 -30.19 -10.01 7.27
C ASN A 222 -31.12 -9.00 7.93
N ARG A 223 -32.35 -9.41 8.23
CA ARG A 223 -33.29 -8.53 8.96
C ARG A 223 -32.74 -8.21 10.35
N ARG A 224 -32.69 -6.93 10.68
CA ARG A 224 -32.30 -6.45 12.01
C ARG A 224 -33.16 -7.08 13.10
N ARG A 225 -32.53 -7.53 14.19
CA ARG A 225 -33.24 -7.99 15.38
C ARG A 225 -33.56 -6.78 16.25
N VAL A 226 -34.84 -6.44 16.36
CA VAL A 226 -35.29 -5.36 17.26
C VAL A 226 -35.68 -5.98 18.59
N ASP A 227 -34.97 -5.63 19.65
CA ASP A 227 -35.21 -6.19 20.97
C ASP A 227 -36.53 -5.68 21.57
N SER A 228 -37.12 -6.48 22.46
CA SER A 228 -38.50 -6.31 22.92
C SER A 228 -38.83 -4.99 23.64
N LEU A 229 -37.84 -4.27 24.16
CA LEU A 229 -37.99 -2.93 24.75
C LEU A 229 -37.94 -1.79 23.72
N GLN A 230 -37.29 -2.02 22.57
CA GLN A 230 -37.17 -1.05 21.47
C GLN A 230 -38.31 -1.18 20.44
N LYS A 231 -39.01 -2.31 20.49
CA LYS A 231 -40.30 -2.56 19.81
C LYS A 231 -41.37 -1.49 20.07
N ALA A 232 -41.29 -0.71 21.15
CA ALA A 232 -42.32 0.31 21.43
C ALA A 232 -42.12 1.64 20.68
N LEU A 233 -40.92 1.91 20.15
CA LEU A 233 -40.59 3.19 19.49
C LEU A 233 -40.17 3.05 18.02
N GLU A 234 -39.73 1.88 17.57
CA GLU A 234 -39.22 1.65 16.20
C GLU A 234 -40.02 0.59 15.41
N HIS A 235 -41.10 0.03 15.96
CA HIS A 235 -41.83 -1.06 15.26
C HIS A 235 -42.49 -0.65 13.95
N ASP A 236 -42.74 0.65 13.73
CA ASP A 236 -43.39 1.14 12.51
C ASP A 236 -42.43 1.30 11.32
N SER A 237 -41.12 1.47 11.54
CA SER A 237 -40.16 1.76 10.46
C SER A 237 -39.78 0.52 9.63
N CYS A 238 -39.81 -0.68 10.22
CA CYS A 238 -39.39 -1.92 9.56
C CYS A 238 -40.52 -2.92 9.27
N ALA A 239 -41.76 -2.56 9.57
CA ALA A 239 -42.95 -3.38 9.29
C ALA A 239 -43.61 -3.05 7.94
N GLN A 240 -43.34 -1.86 7.36
CA GLN A 240 -44.04 -1.37 6.17
C GLN A 240 -43.38 -1.73 4.82
N SER A 241 -42.18 -2.34 4.79
CA SER A 241 -41.50 -2.66 3.52
C SER A 241 -41.87 -4.02 2.90
N THR A 242 -42.65 -4.85 3.61
CA THR A 242 -42.97 -6.23 3.18
C THR A 242 -44.24 -6.38 2.33
N THR A 243 -44.95 -5.32 1.94
CA THR A 243 -46.17 -5.45 1.12
C THR A 243 -46.34 -4.35 0.07
N ARG A 244 -45.72 -4.52 -1.10
CA ARG A 244 -46.30 -4.08 -2.38
C ARG A 244 -46.22 -5.21 -3.39
N ASN A 245 -47.06 -6.22 -3.19
CA ASN A 245 -47.53 -7.09 -4.27
C ASN A 245 -49.07 -7.08 -4.21
N THR A 246 -49.64 -6.40 -5.20
CA THR A 246 -50.96 -6.58 -5.83
C THR A 246 -52.04 -7.37 -5.07
N VAL A 247 -53.11 -6.69 -4.63
CA VAL A 247 -54.49 -7.21 -4.71
C VAL A 247 -55.44 -6.05 -5.02
N SER A 248 -56.26 -6.22 -6.07
CA SER A 248 -57.35 -5.33 -6.51
C SER A 248 -58.43 -5.12 -5.43
N PRO A 249 -59.24 -4.04 -5.53
CA PRO A 249 -60.27 -3.74 -4.53
C PRO A 249 -61.50 -4.62 -4.77
N ALA A 250 -61.80 -5.51 -3.84
CA ALA A 250 -63.09 -6.21 -3.77
C ALA A 250 -63.79 -5.87 -2.46
N GLU A 251 -64.91 -5.17 -2.62
CA GLU A 251 -66.16 -5.28 -1.87
C GLU A 251 -66.18 -4.84 -0.39
N VAL A 252 -66.72 -3.63 -0.21
CA VAL A 252 -67.32 -3.16 1.04
C VAL A 252 -68.73 -3.75 1.17
N PRO A 253 -69.08 -4.33 2.32
CA PRO A 253 -70.45 -4.17 2.80
C PRO A 253 -70.44 -3.78 4.28
N GLN A 254 -70.86 -2.56 4.59
CA GLN A 254 -71.45 -2.26 5.89
C GLN A 254 -72.68 -1.38 5.70
N TYR A 255 -73.82 -1.98 6.02
CA TYR A 255 -75.12 -1.33 6.12
C TYR A 255 -75.55 -1.40 7.59
N PHE A 256 -76.11 -0.28 8.05
CA PHE A 256 -76.84 -0.01 9.31
C PHE A 256 -76.03 0.09 10.61
N LYS A 257 -76.37 0.93 11.60
CA LYS A 257 -77.10 2.22 11.80
C LYS A 257 -77.22 2.36 13.33
N LEU A 258 -77.64 3.54 13.80
CA LEU A 258 -78.06 3.93 15.17
C LEU A 258 -76.91 4.53 16.00
N GLN A 259 -76.97 5.75 16.54
CA GLN A 259 -78.05 6.72 16.78
C GLN A 259 -77.61 8.13 16.35
#